data_AF-A0AAD5D4G8-F1
#
_entry.id   AF-A0AAD5D4G8-F1
#
_cell.length_a   1.000
_cell.length_b   1.000
_cell.length_c   1.000
_cell.angle_alpha   90.00
_cell.angle_beta   90.00
_cell.angle_gamma   90.00
#
_symmetry.space_group_name_H-M   'P 1'
#
loop_
_entity.id
_entity.type
_entity.pdbx_description
1 polymer ?
#
loop_
_entity_poly.entity_id
_entity_poly.type
_entity_poly.pdbx_seq_one_letter_code
_entity_poly.pdbx_strand_id
1 'polypeptide(L)'
;MGSLTLTCTHFTLLTTLAIFLQITGLSLFILGFFPIKPALLGVSGPDSFQPPSCGSNSMEDQDHIALHPHQLKSLYHTELTSKMQNLSEIPPSYDRLILMVIDGLPAEFVLGRDGEPPSHSLKDAMPYTQSLLANKMALGYHAKAAPPTVTLPRLKAMTSGSIGGFLDVLFNFNTQAFLEDNIIGQFFRIGWKMVMLGDETWLKLFPGLFTRHDGVSSFFVKDTVQVDHNVSRHLSYELYKDDWNLLVI
;
A
#
# COMPACT_ATOMS: atom_id res chain seq x y z
N MET A 1 64.75 -14.06 -15.42
CA MET A 1 63.99 -13.83 -14.17
C MET A 1 64.17 -12.37 -13.79
N GLY A 2 63.29 -11.49 -14.29
CA GLY A 2 63.34 -10.06 -13.97
C GLY A 2 62.35 -9.76 -12.85
N SER A 3 62.83 -9.56 -11.63
CA SER A 3 62.02 -9.10 -10.51
C SER A 3 61.67 -7.62 -10.72
N LEU A 4 60.42 -7.33 -11.11
CA LEU A 4 59.90 -5.96 -11.12
C LEU A 4 59.82 -5.46 -9.67
N THR A 5 60.75 -4.60 -9.27
CA THR A 5 60.63 -3.78 -8.07
C THR A 5 59.59 -2.70 -8.32
N LEU A 6 58.32 -3.00 -8.01
CA LEU A 6 57.26 -1.99 -7.98
C LEU A 6 57.62 -0.93 -6.94
N THR A 7 57.84 0.30 -7.38
CA THR A 7 58.05 1.45 -6.51
C THR A 7 56.80 1.72 -5.68
N CYS A 8 56.98 2.07 -4.41
CA CYS A 8 55.90 2.29 -3.43
C CYS A 8 54.80 3.25 -3.96
N THR A 9 55.20 4.27 -4.72
CA THR A 9 54.31 5.21 -5.41
C THR A 9 53.43 4.59 -6.49
N HIS A 10 53.92 3.58 -7.20
CA HIS A 10 53.14 2.90 -8.23
C HIS A 10 52.11 1.94 -7.61
N PHE A 11 52.46 1.34 -6.47
CA PHE A 11 51.53 0.51 -5.70
C PHE A 11 50.41 1.36 -5.06
N THR A 12 50.73 2.51 -4.47
CA THR A 12 49.71 3.42 -3.91
C THR A 12 48.79 4.01 -4.97
N LEU A 13 49.28 4.22 -6.20
CA LEU A 13 48.45 4.72 -7.30
C LEU A 13 47.50 3.63 -7.83
N LEU A 14 47.97 2.37 -7.90
CA LEU A 14 47.14 1.21 -8.24
C LEU A 14 46.06 0.94 -7.19
N THR A 15 46.39 1.04 -5.90
CA THR A 15 45.40 0.81 -4.83
C THR A 15 44.36 1.92 -4.76
N THR A 16 44.75 3.18 -4.92
CA THR A 16 43.78 4.30 -4.98
C THR A 16 42.86 4.19 -6.19
N LEU A 17 43.38 3.80 -7.36
CA LEU A 17 42.56 3.53 -8.55
C LEU A 17 41.60 2.35 -8.34
N ALA A 18 42.04 1.27 -7.71
CA ALA A 18 41.20 0.11 -7.41
C ALA A 18 40.07 0.46 -6.44
N ILE A 19 40.36 1.25 -5.40
CA ILE A 19 39.34 1.74 -4.46
C ILE A 19 38.33 2.64 -5.19
N PHE A 20 38.80 3.53 -6.07
CA PHE A 20 37.90 4.38 -6.86
C PHE A 20 36.97 3.54 -7.75
N LEU A 21 37.52 2.57 -8.48
CA LEU A 21 36.75 1.63 -9.30
C LEU A 21 35.73 0.84 -8.47
N GLN A 22 36.10 0.41 -7.26
CA GLN A 22 35.19 -0.32 -6.37
C GLN A 22 34.07 0.57 -5.85
N ILE A 23 34.35 1.83 -5.49
CA ILE A 23 33.34 2.80 -5.08
C ILE A 23 32.40 3.14 -6.24
N THR A 24 32.94 3.36 -7.45
CA THR A 24 32.13 3.62 -8.65
C THR A 24 31.27 2.42 -9.00
N GLY A 25 31.81 1.20 -8.96
CA GLY A 25 31.08 -0.03 -9.20
C GLY A 25 29.97 -0.26 -8.18
N LEU A 26 30.25 -0.03 -6.89
CA LEU A 26 29.25 -0.09 -5.83
C LEU A 26 28.15 0.97 -6.02
N SER A 27 28.51 2.19 -6.41
CA SER A 27 27.55 3.26 -6.68
C SER A 27 26.62 2.93 -7.85
N LEU A 28 27.18 2.46 -8.97
CA LEU A 28 26.39 2.01 -10.14
C LEU A 28 25.50 0.81 -9.78
N PHE A 29 25.99 -0.12 -8.97
CA PHE A 29 25.20 -1.24 -8.48
C PHE A 29 24.03 -0.75 -7.62
N ILE A 30 24.28 0.14 -6.65
CA ILE A 30 23.21 0.65 -5.77
C ILE A 30 22.16 1.42 -6.57
N LEU A 31 22.58 2.30 -7.49
CA LEU A 31 21.66 3.10 -8.32
C LEU A 31 20.87 2.25 -9.33
N GLY A 32 21.48 1.22 -9.91
CA GLY A 32 20.84 0.37 -10.92
C GLY A 32 20.01 -0.79 -10.34
N PHE A 33 20.45 -1.37 -9.22
CA PHE A 33 19.82 -2.55 -8.63
C PHE A 33 18.69 -2.21 -7.66
N PHE A 34 18.75 -1.04 -7.01
CA PHE A 34 17.69 -0.55 -6.13
C PHE A 34 16.98 0.63 -6.81
N PRO A 35 15.99 0.39 -7.69
CA PRO A 35 15.20 1.46 -8.24
C PRO A 35 14.39 2.10 -7.12
N ILE A 36 14.87 3.24 -6.60
CA ILE A 36 14.06 4.14 -5.79
C ILE A 36 13.15 4.85 -6.79
N LYS A 37 11.94 4.35 -6.98
CA LYS A 37 10.91 5.11 -7.68
C LYS A 37 10.27 6.04 -6.65
N PRO A 38 10.61 7.34 -6.62
CA PRO A 38 9.94 8.25 -5.72
C PRO A 38 8.44 8.23 -6.05
N ALA A 39 7.60 8.18 -5.01
CA ALA A 39 6.18 8.44 -5.19
C ALA A 39 6.04 9.86 -5.78
N LEU A 40 5.26 9.97 -6.85
CA LEU A 40 4.95 11.29 -7.41
C LEU A 40 4.05 12.02 -6.42
N LEU A 41 4.43 13.24 -6.06
CA LEU A 41 3.58 14.14 -5.28
C LEU A 41 2.38 14.52 -6.16
N GLY A 42 1.22 13.95 -5.84
CA GLY A 42 -0.02 14.24 -6.52
C GLY A 42 -1.18 13.72 -5.67
N VAL A 43 -2.28 14.44 -5.67
CA VAL A 43 -3.55 13.94 -5.13
C VAL A 43 -4.38 13.53 -6.33
N SER A 44 -4.99 12.36 -6.29
CA SER A 44 -5.98 11.98 -7.30
C SER A 44 -7.12 12.98 -7.24
N GLY A 45 -7.12 13.89 -8.21
CA GLY A 45 -8.11 14.95 -8.34
C GLY A 45 -9.22 14.54 -9.30
N PRO A 46 -10.24 15.38 -9.44
CA PRO A 46 -11.28 15.22 -10.45
C PRO A 46 -10.71 15.05 -11.87
N ASP A 47 -9.60 15.72 -12.16
CA ASP A 47 -8.89 15.64 -13.44
C ASP A 47 -8.30 14.25 -13.72
N SER A 48 -8.12 13.41 -12.69
CA SER A 48 -7.68 12.02 -12.84
C SER A 48 -8.77 11.09 -13.40
N PHE A 49 -10.04 11.50 -13.36
CA PHE A 49 -11.15 10.79 -14.00
C PHE A 49 -11.35 11.17 -15.46
N GLN A 50 -10.74 12.27 -15.90
CA GLN A 50 -10.76 12.67 -17.30
C GLN A 50 -9.64 11.96 -18.07
N PRO A 51 -9.91 11.45 -19.29
CA PRO A 51 -8.84 10.98 -20.15
C PRO A 51 -7.87 12.14 -20.41
N PRO A 52 -6.55 11.89 -20.47
CA PRO A 52 -5.56 12.95 -20.65
C PRO A 52 -5.87 13.74 -21.94
N SER A 53 -6.29 14.99 -21.76
CA SER A 53 -6.55 15.89 -22.87
C SER A 53 -5.25 16.54 -23.30
N CYS A 54 -4.80 16.26 -24.53
CA CYS A 54 -3.69 16.99 -25.13
C CYS A 54 -4.18 18.38 -25.57
N GLY A 55 -4.16 19.36 -24.67
CA GLY A 55 -4.54 20.75 -24.98
C GLY A 55 -4.17 21.78 -23.91
N SER A 56 -3.07 22.49 -24.17
CA SER A 56 -2.70 23.86 -23.71
C SER A 56 -3.06 24.35 -22.30
N ASN A 57 -2.01 24.50 -21.48
CA ASN A 57 -1.71 25.57 -20.50
C ASN A 57 -2.85 26.33 -19.80
N SER A 58 -2.96 26.12 -18.49
CA SER A 58 -3.22 27.21 -17.54
C SER A 58 -2.68 26.84 -16.15
N MET A 59 -1.50 27.38 -15.81
CA MET A 59 -1.05 27.53 -14.42
C MET A 59 -1.83 28.72 -13.84
N GLU A 60 -2.72 28.47 -12.88
CA GLU A 60 -3.24 29.52 -12.00
C GLU A 60 -2.60 29.34 -10.62
N ASP A 61 -1.69 30.24 -10.29
CA ASP A 61 -1.20 30.48 -8.93
C ASP A 61 -2.33 31.10 -8.10
N GLN A 62 -2.68 30.49 -6.97
CA GLN A 62 -3.51 31.12 -5.95
C GLN A 62 -2.74 31.21 -4.63
N ASP A 63 -2.29 32.44 -4.34
CA ASP A 63 -1.78 32.89 -3.04
C ASP A 63 -2.85 32.70 -1.95
N HIS A 64 -2.53 31.92 -0.92
CA HIS A 64 -3.40 31.78 0.26
C HIS A 64 -2.79 32.45 1.50
N ILE A 65 -3.50 33.46 1.98
CA ILE A 65 -3.33 34.17 3.25
C ILE A 65 -3.48 33.19 4.42
N ALA A 66 -2.57 33.28 5.39
CA ALA A 66 -2.48 32.42 6.55
C ALA A 66 -3.70 32.53 7.50
N LEU A 67 -4.49 31.45 7.55
CA LEU A 67 -5.60 31.23 8.50
C LEU A 67 -5.27 30.07 9.46
N HIS A 68 -5.94 30.06 10.62
CA HIS A 68 -5.64 29.17 11.75
C HIS A 68 -6.00 27.69 11.45
N PRO A 69 -5.20 26.68 11.87
CA PRO A 69 -5.26 25.30 11.35
C PRO A 69 -6.61 24.57 11.49
N HIS A 70 -7.40 24.91 12.50
CA HIS A 70 -8.64 24.20 12.80
C HIS A 70 -9.83 24.64 11.93
N GLN A 71 -9.81 25.86 11.39
CA GLN A 71 -10.84 26.36 10.46
C GLN A 71 -10.53 25.98 9.01
N LEU A 72 -9.24 25.85 8.67
CA LEU A 72 -8.78 25.29 7.40
C LEU A 72 -9.25 23.85 7.21
N LYS A 73 -9.19 23.01 8.25
CA LYS A 73 -9.59 21.60 8.15
C LYS A 73 -11.06 21.44 7.74
N SER A 74 -11.99 22.20 8.33
CA SER A 74 -13.41 22.10 7.98
C SER A 74 -13.74 22.70 6.62
N LEU A 75 -13.09 23.82 6.24
CA LEU A 75 -13.31 24.45 4.94
C LEU A 75 -12.74 23.60 3.81
N TYR A 76 -11.49 23.13 3.94
CA TYR A 76 -10.92 22.15 3.00
C TYR A 76 -11.77 20.90 2.91
N HIS A 77 -12.27 20.37 4.02
CA HIS A 77 -13.14 19.18 3.96
C HIS A 77 -14.43 19.41 3.21
N THR A 78 -15.17 20.45 3.58
CA THR A 78 -16.54 20.65 3.07
C THR A 78 -16.47 21.07 1.61
N GLU A 79 -15.48 21.88 1.25
CA GLU A 79 -15.27 22.37 -0.10
C GLU A 79 -14.64 21.29 -1.00
N LEU A 80 -13.68 20.49 -0.52
CA LEU A 80 -13.08 19.40 -1.29
C LEU A 80 -14.06 18.23 -1.47
N THR A 81 -14.82 17.84 -0.44
CA THR A 81 -15.82 16.77 -0.55
C THR A 81 -16.98 17.18 -1.46
N SER A 82 -17.48 18.42 -1.35
CA SER A 82 -18.53 18.93 -2.25
C SER A 82 -18.02 19.12 -3.68
N LYS A 83 -16.77 19.57 -3.87
CA LYS A 83 -16.15 19.72 -5.19
C LYS A 83 -15.84 18.35 -5.83
N MET A 84 -15.41 17.35 -5.06
CA MET A 84 -15.25 15.97 -5.54
C MET A 84 -16.59 15.32 -5.91
N GLN A 85 -17.66 15.53 -5.14
CA GLN A 85 -19.00 15.03 -5.47
C GLN A 85 -19.62 15.76 -6.67
N ASN A 86 -19.41 17.07 -6.81
CA ASN A 86 -19.94 17.84 -7.93
C ASN A 86 -19.15 17.62 -9.24
N LEU A 87 -17.87 17.23 -9.17
CA LEU A 87 -17.03 17.00 -10.36
C LEU A 87 -16.97 15.52 -10.79
N SER A 88 -17.19 14.57 -9.88
CA SER A 88 -17.50 13.20 -10.25
C SER A 88 -18.96 13.17 -10.71
N GLU A 89 -19.21 13.35 -12.00
CA GLU A 89 -20.55 13.21 -12.62
C GLU A 89 -21.19 11.82 -12.37
N ILE A 90 -20.43 10.90 -11.76
CA ILE A 90 -20.88 9.58 -11.33
C ILE A 90 -21.21 9.64 -9.83
N PRO A 91 -22.50 9.49 -9.44
CA PRO A 91 -22.87 9.39 -8.03
C PRO A 91 -22.28 8.11 -7.43
N PRO A 92 -21.83 8.13 -6.15
CA PRO A 92 -21.33 6.94 -5.49
C PRO A 92 -22.44 5.88 -5.42
N SER A 93 -22.14 4.67 -5.88
CA SER A 93 -23.09 3.55 -5.77
C SER A 93 -23.15 2.94 -4.37
N TYR A 94 -22.12 3.22 -3.55
CA TYR A 94 -21.97 2.68 -2.20
C TYR A 94 -21.43 3.76 -1.26
N ASP A 95 -21.94 3.80 -0.03
CA ASP A 95 -21.56 4.79 0.98
C ASP A 95 -20.36 4.35 1.85
N ARG A 96 -20.05 3.04 1.85
CA ARG A 96 -19.06 2.42 2.72
C ARG A 96 -18.23 1.37 2.01
N LEU A 97 -16.98 1.23 2.44
CA LEU A 97 -16.01 0.27 1.91
C LEU A 97 -15.51 -0.66 3.01
N ILE A 98 -15.49 -1.96 2.74
CA ILE A 98 -14.79 -2.95 3.56
C ILE A 98 -13.58 -3.44 2.77
N LEU A 99 -12.38 -3.24 3.33
CA LEU A 99 -11.14 -3.78 2.81
C LEU A 99 -10.74 -5.00 3.63
N MET A 100 -10.94 -6.20 3.06
CA MET A 100 -10.57 -7.46 3.70
C MET A 100 -9.25 -7.98 3.14
N VAL A 101 -8.26 -8.16 4.00
CA VAL A 101 -6.93 -8.69 3.65
C VAL A 101 -6.70 -10.02 4.34
N ILE A 102 -6.70 -11.09 3.53
CA ILE A 102 -6.44 -12.45 4.00
C ILE A 102 -4.96 -12.77 3.73
N ASP A 103 -4.17 -12.93 4.79
CA ASP A 103 -2.76 -13.30 4.63
C ASP A 103 -2.63 -14.74 4.13
N GLY A 104 -1.68 -14.97 3.23
CA GLY A 104 -1.35 -16.30 2.75
C GLY A 104 -2.45 -17.02 1.96
N LEU A 105 -3.41 -16.32 1.35
CA LEU A 105 -4.43 -16.92 0.46
C LEU A 105 -3.99 -16.83 -1.03
N PRO A 106 -3.50 -17.92 -1.65
CA PRO A 106 -3.18 -17.91 -3.07
C PRO A 106 -4.44 -17.77 -3.91
N ALA A 107 -4.39 -16.96 -4.97
CA ALA A 107 -5.50 -16.79 -5.91
C ALA A 107 -5.96 -18.13 -6.52
N GLU A 108 -5.04 -19.08 -6.68
CA GLU A 108 -5.29 -20.42 -7.24
C GLU A 108 -6.32 -21.22 -6.42
N PHE A 109 -6.47 -20.93 -5.12
CA PHE A 109 -7.45 -21.62 -4.28
C PHE A 109 -8.89 -21.22 -4.58
N VAL A 110 -9.09 -20.01 -5.10
CA VAL A 110 -10.42 -19.44 -5.37
C VAL A 110 -10.71 -19.41 -6.87
N LEU A 111 -9.76 -18.96 -7.67
CA LEU A 111 -9.94 -18.72 -9.10
C LEU A 111 -9.40 -19.86 -9.97
N GLY A 112 -8.57 -20.75 -9.40
CA GLY A 112 -7.87 -21.77 -10.15
C GLY A 112 -6.61 -21.23 -10.84
N ARG A 113 -6.05 -21.99 -11.77
CA ARG A 113 -4.73 -21.70 -12.35
C ARG A 113 -4.77 -21.87 -13.86
N ASP A 114 -4.11 -20.97 -14.59
CA ASP A 114 -3.93 -21.06 -16.04
C ASP A 114 -5.25 -21.17 -16.84
N GLY A 115 -6.33 -20.58 -16.32
CA GLY A 115 -7.67 -20.62 -16.92
C GLY A 115 -8.50 -21.83 -16.51
N GLU A 116 -7.92 -22.79 -15.79
CA GLU A 116 -8.61 -23.94 -15.25
C GLU A 116 -9.21 -23.63 -13.87
N PRO A 117 -10.43 -24.10 -13.57
CA PRO A 117 -11.05 -23.87 -12.28
C PRO A 117 -10.33 -24.61 -11.14
N PRO A 118 -10.50 -24.20 -9.88
CA PRO A 118 -9.91 -24.89 -8.74
C PRO A 118 -10.48 -26.31 -8.59
N SER A 119 -9.73 -27.19 -7.92
CA SER A 119 -10.16 -28.56 -7.64
C SER A 119 -11.48 -28.59 -6.87
N HIS A 120 -12.24 -29.69 -7.00
CA HIS A 120 -13.53 -29.85 -6.32
C HIS A 120 -13.40 -29.65 -4.80
N SER A 121 -12.35 -30.19 -4.18
CA SER A 121 -12.06 -30.02 -2.75
C SER A 121 -11.89 -28.56 -2.33
N LEU A 122 -11.26 -27.73 -3.17
CA LEU A 122 -11.05 -26.30 -2.88
C LEU A 122 -12.34 -25.50 -3.10
N LYS A 123 -13.16 -25.88 -4.08
CA LYS A 123 -14.49 -25.29 -4.26
C LYS A 123 -15.39 -25.56 -3.07
N ASP A 124 -15.40 -26.80 -2.59
CA ASP A 124 -16.20 -27.22 -1.43
C ASP A 124 -15.74 -26.56 -0.12
N ALA A 125 -14.46 -26.16 -0.04
CA ALA A 125 -13.93 -25.45 1.12
C ALA A 125 -14.39 -23.97 1.18
N MET A 126 -14.75 -23.37 0.04
CA MET A 126 -15.19 -21.97 -0.05
C MET A 126 -16.51 -21.80 -0.82
N PRO A 127 -17.59 -22.49 -0.42
CA PRO A 127 -18.82 -22.59 -1.21
C PRO A 127 -19.51 -21.23 -1.38
N TYR A 128 -19.44 -20.37 -0.36
CA TYR A 128 -20.00 -19.01 -0.41
C TYR A 128 -19.30 -18.15 -1.47
N THR A 129 -17.97 -18.05 -1.42
CA THR A 129 -17.17 -17.30 -2.40
C THR A 129 -17.38 -17.84 -3.82
N GLN A 130 -17.40 -19.16 -3.99
CA GLN A 130 -17.68 -19.79 -5.28
C GLN A 130 -19.08 -19.44 -5.80
N SER A 131 -20.09 -19.40 -4.92
CA SER A 131 -21.46 -19.03 -5.32
C SER A 131 -21.56 -17.58 -5.79
N LEU A 132 -20.83 -16.66 -5.15
CA LEU A 132 -20.80 -15.25 -5.56
C LEU A 132 -20.18 -15.08 -6.95
N LEU A 133 -19.09 -15.79 -7.22
CA LEU A 133 -18.43 -15.79 -8.54
C LEU A 133 -19.34 -16.41 -9.61
N ALA A 134 -19.96 -17.55 -9.33
CA ALA A 134 -20.86 -18.24 -10.26
C ALA A 134 -22.08 -17.38 -10.62
N ASN A 135 -22.64 -16.65 -9.64
CA ASN A 135 -23.80 -15.78 -9.83
C ASN A 135 -23.45 -14.39 -10.38
N LYS A 136 -22.17 -14.12 -10.73
CA LYS A 136 -21.68 -12.81 -11.18
C LYS A 136 -21.95 -11.67 -10.19
N MET A 137 -22.04 -12.01 -8.90
CA MET A 137 -22.14 -11.06 -7.79
C MET A 137 -20.77 -10.62 -7.28
N ALA A 138 -19.70 -11.29 -7.73
CA ALA A 138 -18.31 -10.94 -7.46
C ALA A 138 -17.47 -11.05 -8.74
N LEU A 139 -16.38 -10.27 -8.79
CA LEU A 139 -15.36 -10.33 -9.84
C LEU A 139 -14.04 -10.77 -9.24
N GLY A 140 -13.39 -11.75 -9.87
CA GLY A 140 -12.10 -12.27 -9.45
C GLY A 140 -10.96 -11.81 -10.36
N TYR A 141 -9.83 -11.44 -9.76
CA TYR A 141 -8.62 -11.03 -10.49
C TYR A 141 -7.38 -11.74 -9.93
N HIS A 142 -6.45 -12.11 -10.81
CA HIS A 142 -5.13 -12.60 -10.41
C HIS A 142 -4.19 -11.42 -10.16
N ALA A 143 -3.95 -11.09 -8.90
CA ALA A 143 -2.91 -10.14 -8.52
C ALA A 143 -1.53 -10.84 -8.51
N LYS A 144 -0.61 -10.41 -9.38
CA LYS A 144 0.77 -10.92 -9.40
C LYS A 144 1.64 -10.09 -8.48
N ALA A 145 2.15 -10.72 -7.43
CA ALA A 145 2.97 -10.06 -6.43
C ALA A 145 4.47 -10.32 -6.69
N ALA A 146 5.24 -9.29 -7.04
CA ALA A 146 6.69 -9.42 -7.31
C ALA A 146 7.47 -9.73 -6.02
N PRO A 147 8.38 -10.74 -5.93
CA PRO A 147 9.10 -11.07 -4.70
C PRO A 147 9.68 -9.84 -4.00
N PRO A 148 9.68 -9.73 -2.66
CA PRO A 148 9.49 -10.77 -1.63
C PRO A 148 8.05 -10.89 -1.11
N THR A 149 7.66 -12.09 -0.66
CA THR A 149 6.30 -12.41 -0.16
C THR A 149 6.21 -12.25 1.36
N VAL A 150 6.56 -11.06 1.87
CA VAL A 150 6.40 -10.71 3.29
C VAL A 150 5.19 -9.78 3.42
N THR A 151 4.43 -9.89 4.52
CA THR A 151 3.18 -9.15 4.75
C THR A 151 3.37 -7.63 4.73
N LEU A 152 4.37 -7.09 5.45
CA LEU A 152 4.57 -5.63 5.55
C LEU A 152 4.88 -4.94 4.20
N PRO A 153 5.84 -5.41 3.37
CA PRO A 153 6.10 -4.83 2.05
C PRO A 153 4.90 -4.94 1.10
N ARG A 154 4.04 -5.96 1.28
CA ARG A 154 2.83 -6.12 0.48
C ARG A 154 1.75 -5.12 0.84
N LEU A 155 1.53 -4.89 2.13
CA LEU A 155 0.60 -3.86 2.59
C LEU A 155 1.03 -2.48 2.10
N LYS A 156 2.34 -2.16 2.18
CA LYS A 156 2.89 -0.92 1.59
C LYS A 156 2.61 -0.83 0.09
N ALA A 157 3.01 -1.84 -0.68
CA ALA A 157 2.80 -1.84 -2.13
C ALA A 157 1.32 -1.74 -2.53
N MET A 158 0.42 -2.40 -1.79
CA MET A 158 -1.02 -2.35 -2.03
C MET A 158 -1.61 -0.97 -1.75
N THR A 159 -1.15 -0.30 -0.69
CA THR A 159 -1.70 0.98 -0.26
C THR A 159 -1.10 2.19 -0.98
N SER A 160 0.16 2.11 -1.42
CA SER A 160 0.83 3.18 -2.19
C SER A 160 0.78 2.97 -3.70
N GLY A 161 0.54 1.74 -4.18
CA GLY A 161 0.68 1.37 -5.59
C GLY A 161 2.15 1.27 -6.05
N SER A 162 3.11 1.43 -5.15
CA SER A 162 4.54 1.34 -5.45
C SER A 162 5.02 -0.12 -5.49
N ILE A 163 6.03 -0.40 -6.31
CA ILE A 163 6.68 -1.71 -6.33
C ILE A 163 7.53 -1.85 -5.07
N GLY A 164 7.21 -2.83 -4.22
CA GLY A 164 8.02 -3.13 -3.03
C GLY A 164 9.44 -3.52 -3.40
N GLY A 165 10.43 -2.81 -2.85
CA GLY A 165 11.85 -3.03 -3.10
C GLY A 165 12.49 -3.96 -2.06
N PHE A 166 13.69 -4.47 -2.35
CA PHE A 166 14.47 -5.22 -1.37
C PHE A 166 14.77 -4.41 -0.09
N LEU A 167 14.89 -3.09 -0.22
CA LEU A 167 15.06 -2.18 0.92
C LEU A 167 13.86 -2.20 1.87
N ASP A 168 12.64 -2.47 1.38
CA ASP A 168 11.47 -2.58 2.25
C ASP A 168 11.59 -3.76 3.21
N VAL A 169 12.25 -4.85 2.81
CA VAL A 169 12.54 -5.98 3.70
C VAL A 169 13.51 -5.60 4.81
N LEU A 170 14.51 -4.77 4.50
CA LEU A 170 15.44 -4.26 5.49
C LEU A 170 14.73 -3.29 6.46
N PHE A 171 13.87 -2.41 5.94
CA PHE A 171 13.08 -1.51 6.77
C PHE A 171 11.99 -2.21 7.59
N ASN A 172 11.54 -3.41 7.21
CA ASN A 172 10.64 -4.22 8.06
C ASN A 172 11.22 -4.48 9.45
N PHE A 173 12.55 -4.61 9.57
CA PHE A 173 13.20 -4.85 10.86
C PHE A 173 13.10 -3.67 11.82
N ASN A 174 12.78 -2.46 11.34
CA ASN A 174 12.77 -1.25 12.16
C ASN A 174 11.37 -0.65 12.38
N THR A 175 10.28 -1.36 12.05
CA THR A 175 8.87 -0.98 12.27
C THR A 175 8.64 0.54 12.37
N GLN A 176 8.85 1.25 11.26
CA GLN A 176 8.61 2.69 11.18
C GLN A 176 7.26 2.98 10.55
N ALA A 177 6.66 4.09 10.97
CA ALA A 177 5.46 4.64 10.34
C ALA A 177 5.69 4.81 8.84
N PHE A 178 4.67 4.49 8.05
CA PHE A 178 4.72 4.65 6.59
C PHE A 178 4.33 6.09 6.23
N LEU A 179 5.32 6.88 5.83
CA LEU A 179 5.19 8.33 5.61
C LEU A 179 4.94 8.70 4.14
N GLU A 180 5.08 7.75 3.21
CA GLU A 180 4.85 7.97 1.79
C GLU A 180 3.37 8.15 1.47
N ASP A 181 3.07 8.68 0.28
CA ASP A 181 1.68 8.82 -0.16
C ASP A 181 1.02 7.45 -0.33
N ASN A 182 -0.20 7.35 0.19
CA ASN A 182 -0.96 6.10 0.20
C ASN A 182 -2.46 6.37 0.37
N ILE A 183 -3.27 5.42 -0.07
CA ILE A 183 -4.72 5.55 -0.11
C ILE A 183 -5.35 5.75 1.28
N ILE A 184 -4.79 5.14 2.33
CA ILE A 184 -5.28 5.28 3.72
C ILE A 184 -5.05 6.71 4.23
N GLY A 185 -3.88 7.27 3.96
CA GLY A 185 -3.56 8.67 4.25
C GLY A 185 -4.43 9.64 3.46
N GLN A 186 -4.73 9.34 2.19
CA GLN A 186 -5.64 10.15 1.38
C GLN A 186 -7.07 10.13 1.95
N PHE A 187 -7.60 8.95 2.32
CA PHE A 187 -8.90 8.83 2.98
C PHE A 187 -8.97 9.61 4.30
N PHE A 188 -7.91 9.59 5.10
CA PHE A 188 -7.84 10.39 6.33
C PHE A 188 -7.87 11.90 6.05
N ARG A 189 -7.22 12.37 4.97
CA ARG A 189 -7.19 13.80 4.60
C ARG A 189 -8.54 14.33 4.14
N ILE A 190 -9.32 13.49 3.46
CA ILE A 190 -10.74 13.76 3.15
C ILE A 190 -11.68 13.38 4.30
N GLY A 191 -11.10 13.11 5.48
CA GLY A 191 -11.68 12.69 6.78
C GLY A 191 -12.81 11.71 6.72
N TRP A 192 -12.56 10.66 5.96
CA TRP A 192 -13.22 9.40 6.19
C TRP A 192 -12.94 8.91 7.60
N LYS A 193 -13.99 8.44 8.27
CA LYS A 193 -13.87 7.74 9.55
C LYS A 193 -13.50 6.29 9.26
N MET A 194 -12.34 5.87 9.75
CA MET A 194 -11.78 4.56 9.44
C MET A 194 -11.68 3.69 10.70
N VAL A 195 -12.01 2.42 10.55
CA VAL A 195 -11.94 1.40 11.61
C VAL A 195 -11.01 0.27 11.18
N MET A 196 -10.16 -0.22 12.08
CA MET A 196 -9.25 -1.35 11.81
C MET A 196 -9.45 -2.46 12.83
N LEU A 197 -9.85 -3.64 12.39
CA LEU A 197 -9.91 -4.84 13.22
C LEU A 197 -8.97 -5.86 12.60
N GLY A 198 -7.83 -6.17 13.20
CA GLY A 198 -6.83 -6.96 12.47
C GLY A 198 -5.46 -6.96 13.12
N ASP A 199 -4.45 -7.25 12.31
CA ASP A 199 -3.05 -7.30 12.75
C ASP A 199 -2.53 -5.92 13.19
N GLU A 200 -1.79 -5.87 14.31
CA GLU A 200 -1.11 -4.65 14.80
C GLU A 200 -0.21 -3.97 13.77
N THR A 201 0.23 -4.69 12.75
CA THR A 201 1.01 -4.19 11.62
C THR A 201 0.35 -2.97 10.96
N TRP A 202 -0.99 -2.96 10.84
CA TRP A 202 -1.71 -1.80 10.31
C TRP A 202 -1.55 -0.56 11.19
N LEU A 203 -1.57 -0.72 12.52
CA LEU A 203 -1.39 0.39 13.46
C LEU A 203 0.05 0.92 13.44
N LYS A 204 1.03 0.04 13.22
CA LYS A 204 2.44 0.42 13.11
C LYS A 204 2.71 1.17 11.80
N LEU A 205 2.10 0.74 10.69
CA LEU A 205 2.21 1.41 9.40
C LEU A 205 1.49 2.76 9.38
N PHE A 206 0.29 2.84 9.95
CA PHE A 206 -0.60 3.99 9.84
C PHE A 206 -0.99 4.57 11.22
N PRO A 207 -0.01 5.04 12.02
CA PRO A 207 -0.28 5.48 13.37
C PRO A 207 -1.19 6.71 13.39
N GLY A 208 -2.25 6.64 14.19
CA GLY A 208 -3.18 7.76 14.40
C GLY A 208 -4.18 8.02 13.27
N LEU A 209 -4.24 7.16 12.24
CA LEU A 209 -5.19 7.33 11.13
C LEU A 209 -6.57 6.70 11.40
N PHE A 210 -6.66 5.70 12.28
CA PHE A 210 -7.90 4.99 12.59
C PHE A 210 -8.63 5.61 13.78
N THR A 211 -9.94 5.81 13.64
CA THR A 211 -10.81 6.35 14.69
C THR A 211 -11.11 5.32 15.77
N ARG A 212 -11.31 4.07 15.35
CA ARG A 212 -11.43 2.90 16.24
C ARG A 212 -10.52 1.81 15.72
N HIS A 213 -9.89 1.08 16.63
CA HIS A 213 -9.07 -0.04 16.23
C HIS A 213 -8.97 -1.13 17.30
N ASP A 214 -8.80 -2.36 16.85
CA ASP A 214 -8.47 -3.52 17.68
C ASP A 214 -7.32 -4.28 17.01
N GLY A 215 -6.11 -4.03 17.51
CA GLY A 215 -4.88 -4.65 17.00
C GLY A 215 -4.62 -5.98 17.71
N VAL A 216 -4.48 -7.04 16.94
CA VAL A 216 -4.12 -8.37 17.44
C VAL A 216 -2.66 -8.65 17.10
N SER A 217 -1.90 -9.12 18.08
CA SER A 217 -0.52 -9.56 17.84
C SER A 217 -0.52 -10.95 17.21
N SER A 218 0.01 -11.07 15.98
CA SER A 218 0.06 -12.31 15.19
C SER A 218 1.34 -13.13 15.38
N PHE A 219 2.19 -12.81 16.36
CA PHE A 219 3.50 -13.44 16.54
C PHE A 219 3.47 -14.95 16.89
N PHE A 220 2.29 -15.57 17.05
CA PHE A 220 2.15 -17.01 17.25
C PHE A 220 1.76 -17.72 15.95
N VAL A 221 2.79 -18.10 15.17
CA VAL A 221 2.76 -18.79 13.86
C VAL A 221 1.94 -20.10 13.84
N LYS A 222 1.53 -20.65 15.00
CA LYS A 222 0.80 -21.92 15.08
C LYS A 222 -0.70 -21.78 15.32
N ASP A 223 -1.20 -20.59 15.60
CA ASP A 223 -2.60 -20.41 16.00
C ASP A 223 -3.37 -19.57 15.00
N THR A 224 -3.89 -20.22 13.96
CA THR A 224 -4.76 -19.55 12.98
C THR A 224 -6.17 -19.30 13.54
N VAL A 225 -6.67 -20.19 14.41
CA VAL A 225 -8.05 -20.14 14.91
C VAL A 225 -8.24 -19.04 15.94
N GLN A 226 -7.32 -18.90 16.90
CA GLN A 226 -7.42 -17.87 17.93
C GLN A 226 -7.19 -16.47 17.35
N VAL A 227 -6.34 -16.34 16.33
CA VAL A 227 -6.12 -15.06 15.63
C VAL A 227 -7.38 -14.66 14.85
N ASP A 228 -7.98 -15.58 14.09
CA ASP A 228 -9.24 -15.31 13.37
C ASP A 228 -10.38 -14.92 14.33
N HIS A 229 -10.48 -15.60 15.48
CA HIS A 229 -11.44 -15.25 16.51
C HIS A 229 -11.19 -13.85 17.10
N ASN A 230 -9.93 -13.50 17.33
CA ASN A 230 -9.56 -12.20 17.88
C ASN A 230 -9.85 -11.04 16.92
N VAL A 231 -9.70 -11.24 15.62
CA VAL A 231 -10.06 -10.25 14.58
C VAL A 231 -11.58 -10.14 14.45
N SER A 232 -12.28 -11.28 14.46
CA SER A 232 -13.73 -11.31 14.20
C SER A 232 -14.61 -10.93 15.40
N ARG A 233 -14.08 -10.93 16.63
CA ARG A 233 -14.87 -10.72 17.86
C ARG A 233 -15.67 -9.41 17.92
N HIS A 234 -15.19 -8.35 17.29
CA HIS A 234 -15.85 -7.04 17.26
C HIS A 234 -16.46 -6.71 15.89
N LEU A 235 -16.31 -7.60 14.90
CA LEU A 235 -16.75 -7.36 13.54
C LEU A 235 -18.26 -7.17 13.46
N SER A 236 -19.03 -8.05 14.11
CA SER A 236 -20.49 -7.94 14.14
C SER A 236 -20.95 -6.59 14.69
N TYR A 237 -20.36 -6.13 15.79
CA TYR A 237 -20.65 -4.84 16.41
C TYR A 237 -20.35 -3.65 15.49
N GLU A 238 -19.23 -3.68 14.76
CA GLU A 238 -18.89 -2.60 13.82
C GLU A 238 -19.76 -2.64 12.54
N LEU A 239 -20.20 -3.82 12.10
CA LEU A 239 -21.14 -3.96 10.96
C LEU A 239 -22.54 -3.42 11.26
N TYR A 240 -22.97 -3.37 12.52
CA TYR A 240 -24.24 -2.74 12.93
C TYR A 240 -24.17 -1.21 13.00
N LYS A 241 -22.98 -0.61 12.88
CA LYS A 241 -22.81 0.84 12.91
C LYS A 241 -22.75 1.41 11.51
N ASP A 242 -23.28 2.62 11.37
CA ASP A 242 -23.27 3.40 10.13
C ASP A 242 -22.34 4.64 10.21
N ASP A 243 -21.48 4.72 11.23
CA ASP A 243 -20.69 5.92 11.55
C ASP A 243 -19.23 5.89 11.03
N TRP A 244 -18.91 4.94 10.14
CA TRP A 244 -17.61 4.79 9.49
C TRP A 244 -17.74 4.72 7.96
N ASN A 245 -16.66 5.07 7.26
CA ASN A 245 -16.58 5.05 5.79
C ASN A 245 -15.71 3.90 5.27
N LEU A 246 -14.64 3.56 5.99
CA LEU A 246 -13.76 2.42 5.68
C LEU A 246 -13.60 1.50 6.89
N LEU A 247 -13.82 0.21 6.70
CA LEU A 247 -13.49 -0.84 7.66
C LEU A 247 -12.40 -1.74 7.06
N VAL A 248 -11.25 -1.82 7.73
CA VAL A 248 -10.14 -2.71 7.38
C VAL A 248 -10.20 -3.95 8.27
N ILE A 249 -10.20 -5.13 7.66
CA ILE A 249 -10.17 -6.44 8.32
C ILE A 249 -9.12 -7.37 7.75
#